data_AF-A0A0B7BXJ5-F1
#
_entry.id   AF-A0A0B7BXJ5-F1
#
_cell.length_a   1.000
_cell.length_b   1.000
_cell.length_c   1.000
_cell.angle_alpha   90.00
_cell.angle_beta   90.00
_cell.angle_gamma   90.00
#
_symmetry.space_group_name_H-M   'P 1'
#
loop_
_entity.id
_entity.type
_entity.pdbx_description
1 polymer ?
#
loop_
_entity_poly.entity_id
_entity_poly.type
_entity_poly.pdbx_seq_one_letter_code
_entity_poly.pdbx_strand_id
1 'polypeptide(L)'
;PVRVNIAVHCLSTDFSNQKGVKGIPLHIQIDTYEQSSKESYLVHRGYCQVKAFCDKGAERKTRDEERRKTAKGKSDNSGGTNTGAKGRRK
;
A
#
# COMPACT_ATOMS: atom_id res chain seq x y z
N PRO A 1 -20.97 1.81 -17.92
CA PRO A 1 -19.66 1.86 -17.23
C PRO A 1 -18.58 1.12 -18.02
N VAL A 2 -17.45 1.77 -18.31
CA VAL A 2 -16.31 1.15 -18.98
C VAL A 2 -15.47 0.40 -17.93
N ARG A 3 -14.98 -0.80 -18.26
CA ARG A 3 -14.11 -1.60 -17.40
C ARG A 3 -12.90 -2.06 -18.19
N VAL A 4 -11.71 -1.88 -17.63
CA VAL A 4 -10.44 -2.30 -18.21
C VAL A 4 -9.64 -2.99 -17.12
N ASN A 5 -9.02 -4.13 -17.44
CA ASN A 5 -8.11 -4.84 -16.55
C ASN A 5 -6.68 -4.53 -16.99
N ILE A 6 -5.83 -4.10 -16.06
CA ILE A 6 -4.45 -3.69 -16.33
C ILE A 6 -3.52 -4.52 -15.43
N ALA A 7 -2.42 -5.00 -16.00
CA ALA A 7 -1.33 -5.65 -15.26
C ALA A 7 -0.07 -4.78 -15.32
N VAL A 8 0.64 -4.67 -14.19
CA VAL A 8 1.91 -3.95 -14.09
C VAL A 8 3.04 -4.97 -14.08
N HIS A 9 3.90 -4.94 -15.10
CA HIS A 9 5.01 -5.88 -15.30
C HIS A 9 6.36 -5.35 -14.81
N CYS A 10 6.33 -4.59 -13.71
CA CYS A 10 7.53 -4.17 -12.98
C CYS A 10 7.21 -4.12 -11.50
N LEU A 11 8.21 -4.41 -10.67
CA LEU A 11 8.13 -4.25 -9.23
C LEU A 11 8.53 -2.83 -8.86
N SER A 12 7.98 -2.31 -7.76
CA SER A 12 8.44 -1.03 -7.21
C SER A 12 9.92 -1.04 -6.82
N THR A 13 10.56 -2.20 -6.71
CA THR A 13 12.00 -2.36 -6.42
C THR A 13 12.88 -2.48 -7.65
N ASP A 14 12.33 -2.67 -8.86
CA ASP A 14 13.14 -2.87 -10.08
C ASP A 14 13.97 -1.64 -10.47
N PHE A 15 13.58 -0.48 -9.95
CA PHE A 15 14.22 0.80 -10.20
C PHE A 15 15.30 1.16 -9.16
N SER A 16 15.73 0.20 -8.33
CA SER A 16 16.86 0.36 -7.42
C SER A 16 17.67 -0.93 -7.34
N ASN A 17 18.99 -0.81 -7.54
CA ASN A 17 19.91 -1.95 -7.49
C ASN A 17 20.31 -2.35 -6.05
N GLN A 18 19.83 -1.63 -5.03
CA GLN A 18 20.16 -1.89 -3.64
C GLN A 18 19.17 -2.89 -3.02
N LYS A 19 19.68 -4.03 -2.55
CA LYS A 19 18.85 -5.02 -1.84
C LYS A 19 18.31 -4.45 -0.53
N GLY A 20 17.07 -4.79 -0.20
CA GLY A 20 16.44 -4.41 1.07
C GLY A 20 15.92 -2.98 1.14
N VAL A 21 15.94 -2.21 0.05
CA VAL A 21 15.37 -0.87 0.03
C VAL A 21 13.85 -0.87 -0.13
N LYS A 22 13.24 0.20 0.34
CA LYS A 22 11.82 0.46 0.10
C LYS A 22 11.65 0.83 -1.37
N GLY A 23 10.93 0.01 -2.13
CA GLY A 23 10.63 0.27 -3.54
C GLY A 23 10.00 1.66 -3.77
N ILE A 24 10.28 2.24 -4.93
CA ILE A 24 9.82 3.56 -5.33
C ILE A 24 8.30 3.56 -5.60
N PRO A 25 7.58 4.66 -5.29
CA PRO A 25 6.19 4.79 -5.69
C PRO A 25 6.05 4.88 -7.21
N LEU A 26 5.04 4.21 -7.77
CA LEU A 26 4.70 4.26 -9.20
C LEU A 26 3.33 4.93 -9.34
N HIS A 27 3.06 5.58 -10.48
CA HIS A 27 1.75 6.18 -10.78
C HIS A 27 1.12 5.51 -12.00
N ILE A 28 -0.17 5.17 -11.90
CA ILE A 28 -1.00 4.90 -13.08
C ILE A 28 -1.69 6.22 -13.41
N GLN A 29 -1.45 6.74 -14.62
CA GLN A 29 -2.10 7.94 -15.14
C GLN A 29 -3.08 7.55 -16.25
N ILE A 30 -4.28 8.13 -16.24
CA ILE A 30 -5.30 7.95 -17.25
C ILE A 30 -5.62 9.31 -17.85
N ASP A 31 -5.32 9.46 -19.14
CA ASP A 31 -5.61 10.65 -19.92
C ASP A 31 -6.76 10.34 -20.87
N THR A 32 -7.83 11.14 -20.77
CA THR A 32 -9.01 11.03 -21.64
C THR A 32 -8.96 12.17 -22.64
N TYR A 33 -8.89 11.82 -23.92
CA TYR A 33 -8.89 12.76 -25.02
C TYR A 33 -10.23 12.71 -25.74
N GLU A 34 -10.69 13.85 -26.25
CA GLU A 34 -11.75 13.88 -27.26
C GLU A 34 -11.08 14.09 -28.62
N GLN A 35 -11.50 13.25 -29.57
CA GLN A 35 -10.94 13.25 -30.91
C GLN A 35 -11.85 14.06 -31.82
N SER A 36 -11.43 15.28 -32.11
CA SER A 36 -12.06 16.09 -33.16
C SER A 36 -11.43 15.76 -34.53
N SER A 37 -12.08 16.16 -35.62
CA SER A 37 -11.63 15.88 -36.99
C SER A 37 -10.25 16.46 -37.37
N LYS A 38 -9.66 17.31 -36.53
CA LYS A 38 -8.35 17.96 -36.80
C LYS A 38 -7.33 17.82 -35.67
N GLU A 39 -7.76 17.59 -34.43
CA GLU A 39 -6.86 17.49 -33.28
C GLU A 39 -7.48 16.70 -32.11
N SER A 40 -6.64 15.98 -31.37
CA SER A 40 -7.02 15.33 -30.11
C SER A 40 -6.69 16.26 -28.94
N TYR A 41 -7.71 16.66 -28.18
CA TYR A 41 -7.51 17.53 -27.02
C TYR A 41 -7.73 16.77 -25.71
N LEU A 42 -6.91 17.07 -24.69
CA LEU A 42 -7.02 16.44 -23.38
C LEU A 42 -8.22 17.00 -22.62
N VAL A 43 -9.18 16.15 -22.30
CA VAL A 43 -10.40 16.51 -21.57
C VAL A 43 -10.19 16.35 -20.06
N HIS A 44 -9.52 15.26 -19.67
CA HIS A 44 -9.38 14.90 -18.26
C HIS A 44 -8.12 14.06 -18.03
N ARG A 45 -7.48 14.28 -16.88
CA ARG A 45 -6.34 13.50 -16.39
C ARG A 45 -6.58 13.08 -14.95
N GLY A 46 -6.58 11.78 -14.71
CA GLY A 46 -6.60 11.19 -13.37
C GLY A 46 -5.30 10.41 -13.11
N TYR A 47 -4.89 10.32 -11.85
CA TYR A 47 -3.78 9.45 -11.47
C TYR A 47 -4.06 8.73 -10.15
N CYS A 48 -3.45 7.57 -9.97
CA CYS A 48 -3.38 6.89 -8.69
C CYS A 48 -1.98 6.38 -8.40
N GLN A 49 -1.56 6.50 -7.14
CA GLN A 49 -0.30 5.95 -6.70
C GLN A 49 -0.47 4.45 -6.43
N VAL A 50 0.42 3.66 -7.01
CA VAL A 50 0.44 2.20 -6.86
C VAL A 50 1.80 1.73 -6.37
N LYS A 51 1.79 0.56 -5.75
CA LYS A 51 3.00 -0.17 -5.38
C LYS A 51 2.86 -1.60 -5.86
N ALA A 52 3.80 -2.02 -6.70
CA ALA A 52 3.81 -3.35 -7.27
C ALA A 52 4.71 -4.28 -6.44
N PHE A 53 4.22 -5.49 -6.19
CA PHE A 53 4.87 -6.50 -5.38
C PHE A 53 4.94 -7.81 -6.15
N CYS A 54 5.92 -8.66 -5.84
CA CYS A 54 5.94 -10.03 -6.31
C CYS A 54 4.93 -10.91 -5.56
N ASP A 55 4.42 -11.93 -6.23
CA ASP A 55 3.48 -12.91 -5.70
C ASP A 55 2.31 -12.26 -4.94
N LYS A 56 1.91 -12.85 -3.81
CA LYS A 56 0.92 -12.29 -2.87
C LYS A 56 1.49 -11.19 -1.96
N GLY A 57 2.45 -10.41 -2.46
CA GLY A 57 3.18 -9.42 -1.67
C GLY A 57 2.33 -8.25 -1.21
N ALA A 58 1.36 -7.82 -2.02
CA ALA A 58 0.42 -6.76 -1.68
C ALA A 58 -0.49 -7.18 -0.50
N GLU A 59 -1.01 -8.40 -0.52
CA GLU A 59 -1.89 -8.96 0.50
C GLU A 59 -1.15 -9.12 1.83
N ARG A 60 0.10 -9.62 1.77
CA ARG A 60 0.98 -9.67 2.96
C ARG A 60 1.17 -8.28 3.55
N LYS A 61 1.43 -7.28 2.70
CA LYS A 61 1.65 -5.89 3.13
C LYS A 61 0.42 -5.30 3.82
N THR A 62 -0.78 -5.44 3.23
CA THR A 62 -2.03 -4.95 3.82
C THR A 62 -2.30 -5.61 5.17
N ARG A 63 -2.16 -6.94 5.26
CA ARG A 63 -2.34 -7.67 6.51
C ARG A 63 -1.41 -7.20 7.62
N ASP A 64 -0.14 -6.97 7.30
CA ASP A 64 0.86 -6.54 8.28
C ASP A 64 0.61 -5.08 8.74
N GLU A 65 0.10 -4.21 7.86
CA GLU A 65 -0.34 -2.87 8.24
C GLU A 65 -1.57 -2.89 9.17
N GLU A 66 -2.57 -3.71 8.87
CA GLU A 66 -3.76 -3.87 9.71
C GLU A 66 -3.42 -4.44 11.10
N ARG A 67 -2.50 -5.43 11.17
CA ARG A 67 -1.98 -5.94 12.45
C ARG A 67 -1.27 -4.85 13.27
N ARG A 68 -0.51 -3.96 12.63
CA ARG A 68 0.17 -2.86 13.31
C ARG A 68 -0.81 -1.80 13.81
N LYS A 69 -1.84 -1.47 13.03
CA LYS A 69 -2.92 -0.54 13.44
C LYS A 69 -3.66 -1.07 14.67
N THR A 70 -4.03 -2.36 14.65
CA THR A 70 -4.75 -3.00 15.76
C THR A 70 -3.90 -3.20 17.02
N ALA A 71 -2.59 -3.44 16.88
CA ALA A 71 -1.67 -3.49 18.02
C ALA A 71 -1.48 -2.10 18.67
N LYS A 72 -1.45 -1.03 17.87
CA LYS A 72 -1.29 0.34 18.36
C LYS A 72 -2.55 0.88 19.07
N GLY A 73 -3.74 0.37 18.74
CA GLY A 73 -4.99 0.71 19.44
C GLY A 73 -5.16 0.06 20.82
N LYS A 74 -4.25 -0.82 21.24
CA LYS A 74 -4.31 -1.51 22.55
C LYS A 74 -3.36 -0.95 23.61
N SER A 75 -2.60 0.10 23.33
CA SER A 75 -1.64 0.66 24.30
C SER A 75 -2.22 1.69 25.28
N ASP A 76 -3.47 2.17 25.09
CA ASP A 76 -4.00 3.31 25.87
C ASP A 76 -5.20 2.95 26.77
N ASN A 77 -5.40 1.67 27.13
CA ASN A 77 -6.35 1.32 28.18
C ASN A 77 -5.90 0.11 29.01
N SER A 78 -4.81 0.26 29.76
CA SER A 78 -4.56 -0.55 30.96
C SER A 78 -4.66 0.35 32.20
N GLY A 79 -5.90 0.74 32.52
CA GLY A 79 -6.24 1.15 33.88
C GLY A 79 -5.88 0.02 34.84
N GLY A 80 -5.17 0.37 35.90
CA GLY A 80 -4.56 -0.60 36.82
C GLY A 80 -5.60 -1.50 37.47
N THR A 81 -5.28 -2.79 37.52
CA THR A 81 -5.79 -3.68 38.55
C THR A 81 -4.62 -4.37 39.23
N ASN A 82 -4.37 -3.94 40.47
CA ASN A 82 -3.56 -4.62 41.47
C ASN A 82 -3.93 -6.12 41.50
N THR A 83 -2.99 -7.00 41.19
CA THR A 83 -3.05 -8.39 41.64
C THR A 83 -1.68 -8.84 42.15
N GLY A 84 -1.57 -8.89 43.48
CA GLY A 84 -0.89 -9.94 44.23
C GLY A 84 0.55 -10.27 43.87
N ALA A 85 1.49 -9.72 44.64
CA ALA A 85 2.80 -10.32 44.85
C ALA A 85 2.68 -11.78 45.31
N LYS A 86 3.26 -12.73 44.59
CA LYS A 86 3.71 -14.01 45.13
C LYS A 86 4.95 -14.55 44.40
N GLY A 87 6.04 -14.66 45.15
CA GLY A 87 6.80 -15.91 45.22
C GLY A 87 7.96 -16.10 44.26
N ARG A 88 9.12 -15.54 44.64
CA ARG A 88 10.44 -16.06 44.29
C ARG A 88 10.54 -17.55 44.68
N ARG A 89 10.86 -18.42 43.72
CA ARG A 89 11.35 -19.78 44.00
C ARG A 89 12.62 -20.06 43.22
N LYS A 90 13.46 -20.82 43.92
CA LYS A 90 14.89 -21.02 43.84
C LYS A 90 15.30 -21.87 42.63
#